data_AF-A0A9E4K9X7-F1
#
_entry.id   AF-A0A9E4K9X7-F1
#
_cell.length_a   1.000
_cell.length_b   1.000
_cell.length_c   1.000
_cell.angle_alpha   90.00
_cell.angle_beta   90.00
_cell.angle_gamma   90.00
#
_symmetry.space_group_name_H-M   'P 1'
#
loop_
_entity.id
_entity.type
_entity.pdbx_description
1 polymer ?
#
loop_
_entity_poly.entity_id
_entity_poly.type
_entity_poly.pdbx_seq_one_letter_code
_entity_poly.pdbx_strand_id
1 'polypeptide(L)'
;MKTAVITFGRFNPPTVGHSKLVDKVRSVARLEKGEPMVYLSHSNDKKKNPLNYSDKIKIAQKSFGTIVKRTSSSTIIKILQELEGKYDRLIMVVGSDRVQGMRKLLNDYNGKDYDFAEIIVVSAGARDPDAEGVEGMSASKMRQAVLDDNRAGFESGLPDKVKKDSNKIFDMIAKVIRK
;
A
#
# COMPACT_ATOMS: atom_id res chain seq x y z
N MET A 1 -21.52 -0.62 -15.63
CA MET A 1 -21.02 -0.71 -14.26
C MET A 1 -19.56 -0.26 -14.23
N LYS A 2 -19.24 0.88 -13.58
CA LYS A 2 -17.86 1.37 -13.44
C LYS A 2 -17.20 0.68 -12.24
N THR A 3 -16.00 0.13 -12.46
CA THR A 3 -15.28 -0.67 -11.45
C THR A 3 -14.05 0.08 -10.93
N ALA A 4 -13.97 0.28 -9.61
CA ALA A 4 -12.76 0.70 -8.92
C ALA A 4 -11.99 -0.55 -8.44
N VAL A 5 -10.71 -0.66 -8.80
CA VAL A 5 -9.84 -1.72 -8.28
C VAL A 5 -8.77 -1.10 -7.43
N ILE A 6 -8.84 -1.30 -6.11
CA ILE A 6 -8.04 -0.53 -5.18
C ILE A 6 -7.25 -1.40 -4.21
N THR A 7 -6.19 -0.81 -3.64
CA THR A 7 -5.58 -1.28 -2.40
C THR A 7 -5.35 -0.11 -1.46
N PHE A 8 -5.32 -0.39 -0.16
CA PHE A 8 -4.99 0.58 0.87
C PHE A 8 -3.95 0.02 1.83
N GLY A 9 -2.91 0.82 2.14
CA GLY A 9 -1.85 0.35 3.04
C GLY A 9 -0.98 1.45 3.63
N ARG A 10 -0.07 1.05 4.53
CA ARG A 10 0.83 1.99 5.21
C ARG A 10 2.01 2.43 4.37
N PHE A 11 2.64 1.54 3.59
CA PHE A 11 3.80 1.82 2.73
C PHE A 11 4.91 2.64 3.42
N ASN A 12 5.31 2.29 4.64
CA ASN A 12 6.21 3.12 5.46
C ASN A 12 7.50 2.37 5.89
N PRO A 13 8.51 2.26 5.00
CA PRO A 13 8.57 2.77 3.61
C PRO A 13 7.90 1.85 2.58
N PRO A 14 7.70 2.32 1.32
CA PRO A 14 7.44 1.44 0.18
C PRO A 14 8.58 0.42 0.01
N THR A 15 8.23 -0.81 -0.35
CA THR A 15 9.18 -1.92 -0.49
C THR A 15 8.90 -2.70 -1.76
N VAL A 16 9.86 -3.49 -2.22
CA VAL A 16 9.67 -4.46 -3.30
C VAL A 16 8.55 -5.46 -3.02
N GLY A 17 8.36 -5.86 -1.75
CA GLY A 17 7.22 -6.70 -1.34
C GLY A 17 5.83 -6.04 -1.52
N HIS A 18 5.77 -4.72 -1.69
CA HIS A 18 4.53 -4.03 -2.08
C HIS A 18 4.27 -4.11 -3.59
N SER A 19 5.30 -4.36 -4.43
CA SER A 19 5.13 -4.50 -5.89
C SER A 19 4.14 -5.62 -6.21
N LYS A 20 4.24 -6.79 -5.55
CA LYS A 20 3.29 -7.90 -5.73
C LYS A 20 1.81 -7.47 -5.54
N LEU A 21 1.54 -6.65 -4.52
CA LEU A 21 0.19 -6.12 -4.24
C LEU A 21 -0.25 -5.14 -5.34
N VAL A 22 0.62 -4.23 -5.73
CA VAL A 22 0.35 -3.22 -6.78
C VAL A 22 0.16 -3.88 -8.15
N ASP A 23 0.96 -4.90 -8.47
CA ASP A 23 0.86 -5.65 -9.73
C ASP A 23 -0.44 -6.46 -9.78
N LYS A 24 -0.88 -7.02 -8.65
CA LYS A 24 -2.20 -7.64 -8.57
C LYS A 24 -3.32 -6.62 -8.82
N VAL A 25 -3.24 -5.41 -8.25
CA VAL A 25 -4.21 -4.33 -8.53
C VAL A 25 -4.28 -4.05 -10.04
N ARG A 26 -3.13 -3.91 -10.72
CA ARG A 26 -3.10 -3.70 -12.18
C ARG A 26 -3.70 -4.87 -12.95
N SER A 27 -3.32 -6.10 -12.58
CA SER A 27 -3.79 -7.32 -13.24
C SER A 27 -5.31 -7.47 -13.13
N VAL A 28 -5.87 -7.28 -11.93
CA VAL A 28 -7.30 -7.35 -11.67
C VAL A 28 -8.03 -6.20 -12.39
N ALA A 29 -7.51 -4.97 -12.33
CA ALA A 29 -8.08 -3.84 -13.05
C ALA A 29 -8.17 -4.10 -14.56
N ARG A 30 -7.12 -4.69 -15.17
CA ARG A 30 -7.13 -5.06 -16.59
C ARG A 30 -8.18 -6.12 -16.91
N LEU A 31 -8.30 -7.17 -16.08
CA LEU A 31 -9.27 -8.25 -16.28
C LEU A 31 -10.72 -7.75 -16.13
N GLU A 32 -10.95 -6.90 -15.14
CA GLU A 32 -12.28 -6.42 -14.75
C GLU A 32 -12.66 -5.12 -15.47
N LYS A 33 -11.81 -4.67 -16.42
CA LYS A 33 -11.94 -3.39 -17.13
C LYS A 33 -12.18 -2.21 -16.17
N GLY A 34 -11.54 -2.24 -15.01
CA GLY A 34 -11.67 -1.24 -13.95
C GLY A 34 -10.48 -0.28 -13.86
N GLU A 35 -10.62 0.76 -13.04
CA GLU A 35 -9.55 1.73 -12.79
C GLU A 35 -8.66 1.28 -11.60
N PRO A 36 -7.34 1.11 -11.80
CA PRO A 36 -6.41 0.74 -10.74
C PRO A 36 -6.03 1.95 -9.87
N MET A 37 -6.20 1.84 -8.55
CA MET A 37 -5.82 2.89 -7.60
C MET A 37 -5.12 2.33 -6.37
N VAL A 38 -4.04 2.99 -5.94
CA VAL A 38 -3.28 2.64 -4.74
C VAL A 38 -3.37 3.81 -3.78
N TYR A 39 -4.01 3.58 -2.64
CA TYR A 39 -4.16 4.58 -1.59
C TYR A 39 -3.26 4.26 -0.39
N LEU A 40 -2.74 5.32 0.20
CA LEU A 40 -1.82 5.24 1.32
C LEU A 40 -2.46 5.84 2.56
N SER A 41 -2.38 5.14 3.69
CA SER A 41 -2.83 5.63 5.00
C SER A 41 -2.08 6.90 5.39
N HIS A 42 -2.71 7.80 6.14
CA HIS A 42 -2.05 9.00 6.66
C HIS A 42 -1.35 8.77 8.01
N SER A 43 -1.35 7.54 8.55
CA SER A 43 -0.66 7.23 9.80
C SER A 43 0.80 7.70 9.78
N ASN A 44 1.20 8.39 10.85
CA ASN A 44 2.56 8.89 11.06
C ASN A 44 2.90 8.78 12.55
N ASP A 45 3.95 8.01 12.85
CA ASP A 45 4.47 7.81 14.20
C ASP A 45 5.93 7.36 14.10
N LYS A 46 6.72 7.59 15.14
CA LYS A 46 8.16 7.32 15.09
C LYS A 46 8.49 5.86 14.80
N LYS A 47 7.72 4.89 15.33
CA LYS A 47 8.14 3.48 15.33
C LYS A 47 7.69 2.72 14.08
N LYS A 48 6.45 2.91 13.68
CA LYS A 48 5.78 2.13 12.63
C LYS A 48 5.59 2.93 11.35
N ASN A 49 5.49 4.26 11.43
CA ASN A 49 5.19 5.11 10.29
C ASN A 49 6.08 6.38 10.23
N PRO A 50 7.41 6.24 10.17
CA PRO A 50 8.34 7.37 10.30
C PRO A 50 8.28 8.38 9.16
N LEU A 51 7.94 7.96 7.94
CA LEU A 51 7.72 8.88 6.82
C LEU A 51 6.36 9.57 6.96
N ASN A 52 6.33 10.90 6.82
CA ASN A 52 5.07 11.62 6.70
C ASN A 52 4.36 11.27 5.38
N TYR A 53 3.08 11.63 5.27
CA TYR A 53 2.26 11.29 4.12
C TYR A 53 2.81 11.83 2.79
N SER A 54 3.36 13.06 2.78
CA SER A 54 3.85 13.69 1.55
C SER A 54 5.08 12.98 1.00
N ASP A 55 6.06 12.68 1.86
CA ASP A 55 7.29 11.98 1.47
C ASP A 55 6.98 10.57 1.01
N LYS A 56 6.10 9.88 1.74
CA LYS A 56 5.68 8.54 1.39
C LYS A 56 4.96 8.49 0.03
N ILE A 57 4.05 9.42 -0.25
CA ILE A 57 3.38 9.52 -1.55
C ILE A 57 4.41 9.73 -2.66
N LYS A 58 5.39 10.62 -2.49
CA LYS A 58 6.44 10.86 -3.50
C LYS A 58 7.23 9.59 -3.80
N ILE A 59 7.67 8.86 -2.77
CA ILE A 59 8.43 7.61 -2.94
C ILE A 59 7.55 6.54 -3.61
N ALA A 60 6.29 6.40 -3.18
CA ALA A 60 5.37 5.42 -3.74
C ALA A 60 5.00 5.74 -5.21
N GLN A 61 4.78 7.00 -5.57
CA GLN A 61 4.55 7.42 -6.96
C GLN A 61 5.75 7.17 -7.85
N LYS A 62 6.97 7.46 -7.38
CA LYS A 62 8.20 7.14 -8.12
C LYS A 62 8.39 5.62 -8.30
N SER A 63 7.95 4.83 -7.32
CA SER A 63 8.03 3.36 -7.34
C SER A 63 6.98 2.72 -8.24
N PHE A 64 5.72 3.16 -8.12
CA PHE A 64 4.55 2.46 -8.64
C PHE A 64 3.73 3.27 -9.66
N GLY A 65 4.16 4.49 -9.99
CA GLY A 65 3.53 5.34 -10.99
C GLY A 65 2.27 6.05 -10.51
N THR A 66 1.52 6.59 -11.48
CA THR A 66 0.39 7.50 -11.29
C THR A 66 -0.87 6.84 -10.71
N ILE A 67 -0.90 5.50 -10.62
CA ILE A 67 -1.97 4.78 -9.92
C ILE A 67 -1.95 5.04 -8.41
N VAL A 68 -0.83 5.49 -7.85
CA VAL A 68 -0.75 5.96 -6.47
C VAL A 68 -1.43 7.32 -6.36
N LYS A 69 -2.60 7.34 -5.72
CA LYS A 69 -3.44 8.53 -5.62
C LYS A 69 -3.13 9.29 -4.33
N ARG A 70 -2.91 10.60 -4.46
CA ARG A 70 -2.90 11.53 -3.33
C ARG A 70 -4.34 11.95 -3.04
N THR A 71 -4.76 11.79 -1.79
CA THR A 71 -6.07 12.24 -1.28
C THR A 71 -5.91 12.84 0.12
N SER A 72 -6.86 13.70 0.53
CA SER A 72 -7.02 14.18 1.91
C SER A 72 -7.68 13.13 2.83
N SER A 73 -8.33 12.10 2.27
CA SER A 73 -8.92 11.01 3.05
C SER A 73 -7.87 10.11 3.70
N SER A 74 -7.94 10.02 5.02
CA SER A 74 -6.93 9.37 5.86
C SER A 74 -7.19 7.89 6.16
N THR A 75 -8.43 7.42 5.93
CA THR A 75 -8.89 6.05 6.22
C THR A 75 -9.54 5.42 4.99
N ILE A 76 -9.61 4.08 4.98
CA ILE A 76 -10.27 3.35 3.90
C ILE A 76 -11.75 3.75 3.77
N ILE A 77 -12.48 3.92 4.88
CA ILE A 77 -13.90 4.30 4.86
C ILE A 77 -14.10 5.65 4.15
N LYS A 78 -13.28 6.65 4.48
CA LYS A 78 -13.34 7.97 3.82
C LYS A 78 -12.97 7.91 2.34
N ILE A 79 -12.01 7.06 1.97
CA ILE A 79 -11.68 6.81 0.56
C ILE A 79 -12.88 6.20 -0.16
N LEU A 80 -13.60 5.28 0.47
CA LEU A 80 -14.79 4.67 -0.14
C LEU A 80 -15.93 5.67 -0.31
N GLN A 81 -16.11 6.60 0.64
CA GLN A 81 -17.00 7.77 0.50
C GLN A 81 -16.60 8.70 -0.66
N GLU A 82 -15.30 8.83 -0.97
CA GLU A 82 -14.88 9.59 -2.16
C GLU A 82 -15.18 8.89 -3.48
N LEU A 83 -15.31 7.56 -3.45
CA LEU A 83 -15.49 6.70 -4.62
C LEU A 83 -16.95 6.34 -4.90
N GLU A 84 -17.82 6.35 -3.89
CA GLU A 84 -19.25 6.13 -4.08
C GLU A 84 -19.84 7.15 -5.05
N GLY A 85 -20.86 6.74 -5.81
CA GLY A 85 -21.47 7.53 -6.88
C GLY A 85 -20.60 7.70 -8.14
N LYS A 86 -19.28 7.49 -8.07
CA LYS A 86 -18.38 7.49 -9.24
C LYS A 86 -18.17 6.09 -9.81
N TYR A 87 -18.21 5.08 -8.94
CA TYR A 87 -18.07 3.67 -9.26
C TYR A 87 -19.22 2.89 -8.64
N ASP A 88 -19.71 1.91 -9.38
CA ASP A 88 -20.79 1.04 -8.94
C ASP A 88 -20.23 -0.21 -8.24
N ARG A 89 -19.03 -0.65 -8.66
CA ARG A 89 -18.37 -1.87 -8.17
C ARG A 89 -17.01 -1.56 -7.58
N LEU A 90 -16.74 -2.12 -6.41
CA LEU A 90 -15.47 -2.04 -5.71
C LEU A 90 -14.79 -3.41 -5.69
N ILE A 91 -13.55 -3.47 -6.16
CA ILE A 91 -12.67 -4.64 -5.98
C ILE A 91 -11.48 -4.23 -5.13
N MET A 92 -11.45 -4.72 -3.89
CA MET A 92 -10.39 -4.46 -2.93
C MET A 92 -9.36 -5.59 -2.98
N VAL A 93 -8.11 -5.25 -3.33
CA VAL A 93 -6.98 -6.17 -3.32
C VAL A 93 -6.24 -6.06 -1.99
N VAL A 94 -6.04 -7.17 -1.28
CA VAL A 94 -5.32 -7.22 0.00
C VAL A 94 -4.41 -8.44 0.10
N GLY A 95 -3.52 -8.45 1.10
CA GLY A 95 -2.81 -9.67 1.49
C GLY A 95 -3.79 -10.77 1.89
N SER A 96 -3.43 -12.03 1.65
CA SER A 96 -4.21 -13.23 1.98
C SER A 96 -4.71 -13.25 3.43
N ASP A 97 -3.84 -12.89 4.38
CA ASP A 97 -4.15 -12.79 5.81
C ASP A 97 -5.26 -11.78 6.14
N ARG A 98 -5.52 -10.83 5.24
CA ARG A 98 -6.48 -9.73 5.45
C ARG A 98 -7.82 -9.94 4.74
N VAL A 99 -7.97 -10.98 3.92
CA VAL A 99 -9.14 -11.14 3.03
C VAL A 99 -10.45 -11.22 3.82
N GLN A 100 -10.56 -12.13 4.80
CA GLN A 100 -11.80 -12.27 5.58
C GLN A 100 -12.12 -11.01 6.39
N GLY A 101 -11.14 -10.47 7.11
CA GLY A 101 -11.33 -9.28 7.92
C GLY A 101 -11.73 -8.05 7.10
N MET A 102 -11.12 -7.88 5.91
CA MET A 102 -11.47 -6.78 5.01
C MET A 102 -12.85 -7.00 4.37
N ARG A 103 -13.19 -8.23 3.96
CA ARG A 103 -14.52 -8.54 3.44
C ARG A 103 -15.61 -8.21 4.47
N LYS A 104 -15.42 -8.63 5.72
CA LYS A 104 -16.36 -8.32 6.79
C LYS A 104 -16.48 -6.81 6.99
N LEU A 105 -15.35 -6.12 7.18
CA LEU A 105 -15.34 -4.67 7.37
C LEU A 105 -16.06 -3.94 6.24
N LEU A 106 -15.76 -4.26 4.97
CA LEU A 106 -16.34 -3.50 3.87
C LEU A 106 -17.86 -3.73 3.73
N ASN A 107 -18.34 -4.95 3.97
CA ASN A 107 -19.77 -5.23 3.88
C ASN A 107 -20.55 -4.70 5.09
N ASP A 108 -19.97 -4.69 6.29
CA ASP A 108 -20.64 -4.18 7.49
C ASP A 108 -21.01 -2.68 7.40
N TYR A 109 -20.21 -1.93 6.62
CA TYR A 109 -20.31 -0.48 6.44
C TYR A 109 -20.97 -0.08 5.11
N ASN A 110 -21.14 -1.00 4.16
CA ASN A 110 -21.85 -0.74 2.90
C ASN A 110 -23.35 -0.55 3.15
N GLY A 111 -23.97 0.44 2.51
CA GLY A 111 -25.33 0.91 2.79
C GLY A 111 -25.47 1.76 4.06
N LYS A 112 -24.36 2.08 4.75
CA LYS A 112 -24.34 2.93 5.95
C LYS A 112 -23.41 4.13 5.76
N ASP A 113 -22.13 3.86 5.53
CA ASP A 113 -21.10 4.89 5.39
C ASP A 113 -20.78 5.20 3.93
N TYR A 114 -21.07 4.26 3.02
CA TYR A 114 -20.95 4.38 1.57
C TYR A 114 -21.86 3.33 0.92
N ASP A 115 -22.16 3.47 -0.36
CA ASP A 115 -22.97 2.48 -1.10
C ASP A 115 -22.36 2.08 -2.45
N PHE A 116 -21.99 0.79 -2.56
CA PHE A 116 -21.61 0.12 -3.81
C PHE A 116 -22.59 -1.01 -4.11
N ALA A 117 -22.92 -1.18 -5.40
CA ALA A 117 -23.76 -2.29 -5.87
C ALA A 117 -23.07 -3.65 -5.68
N GLU A 118 -21.74 -3.71 -5.78
CA GLU A 118 -20.97 -4.92 -5.55
C GLU A 118 -19.61 -4.63 -4.91
N ILE A 119 -19.27 -5.39 -3.85
CA ILE A 119 -17.97 -5.37 -3.21
C ILE A 119 -17.31 -6.75 -3.27
N ILE A 120 -16.13 -6.80 -3.90
CA ILE A 120 -15.30 -8.01 -3.97
C ILE A 120 -13.98 -7.76 -3.26
N VAL A 121 -13.56 -8.72 -2.44
CA VAL A 121 -12.21 -8.72 -1.85
C VAL A 121 -11.40 -9.86 -2.41
N VAL A 122 -10.28 -9.54 -3.06
CA VAL A 122 -9.38 -10.48 -3.71
C VAL A 122 -8.02 -10.50 -3.05
N SER A 123 -7.40 -11.68 -3.00
CA SER A 123 -6.04 -11.83 -2.48
C SER A 123 -4.99 -11.44 -3.51
N ALA A 124 -3.93 -10.79 -3.05
CA ALA A 124 -2.66 -10.63 -3.78
C ALA A 124 -1.76 -11.87 -3.74
N GLY A 125 -2.22 -12.95 -3.10
CA GLY A 125 -1.47 -14.18 -2.86
C GLY A 125 -1.01 -14.32 -1.40
N ALA A 126 -0.52 -15.52 -1.06
CA ALA A 126 0.25 -15.73 0.15
C ALA A 126 1.60 -15.04 0.03
N ARG A 127 2.02 -14.33 1.08
CA ARG A 127 3.44 -14.10 1.29
C ARG A 127 3.98 -15.38 1.89
N ASP A 128 5.00 -15.95 1.27
CA ASP A 128 5.78 -16.99 1.93
C ASP A 128 6.49 -16.31 3.12
N PRO A 129 6.14 -16.65 4.37
CA PRO A 129 6.74 -16.05 5.56
C PRO A 129 8.24 -16.36 5.68
N ASP A 130 8.69 -17.45 5.04
CA ASP A 130 10.04 -17.97 5.07
C ASP A 130 10.85 -17.55 3.83
N ALA A 131 10.24 -16.85 2.87
CA ALA A 131 10.94 -16.35 1.70
C ALA A 131 12.11 -15.45 2.12
N GLU A 132 13.32 -15.92 1.84
CA GLU A 132 14.55 -15.16 2.04
C GLU A 132 14.77 -14.11 0.93
N GLY A 133 15.66 -13.15 1.19
CA GLY A 133 16.03 -12.13 0.21
C GLY A 133 14.94 -11.09 -0.09
N VAL A 134 14.91 -10.67 -1.35
CA VAL A 134 14.10 -9.52 -1.84
C VAL A 134 12.59 -9.82 -1.70
N GLU A 135 12.18 -11.08 -1.88
CA GLU A 135 10.76 -11.46 -1.84
C GLU A 135 10.14 -11.40 -0.44
N GLY A 136 10.92 -11.64 0.61
CA GLY A 136 10.50 -11.56 2.01
C GLY A 136 10.56 -10.16 2.61
N MET A 137 10.85 -9.13 1.81
CA MET A 137 11.11 -7.78 2.32
C MET A 137 9.81 -7.06 2.75
N SER A 138 9.78 -6.64 4.01
CA SER A 138 8.68 -5.90 4.60
C SER A 138 9.10 -4.52 5.08
N ALA A 139 8.14 -3.60 5.23
CA ALA A 139 8.42 -2.27 5.79
C ALA A 139 9.03 -2.36 7.20
N SER A 140 8.68 -3.38 7.99
CA SER A 140 9.28 -3.59 9.30
C SER A 140 10.74 -4.02 9.22
N LYS A 141 11.09 -4.97 8.32
CA LYS A 141 12.49 -5.35 8.05
C LYS A 141 13.31 -4.15 7.55
N MET A 142 12.71 -3.28 6.72
CA MET A 142 13.35 -2.04 6.24
C MET A 142 13.65 -1.06 7.38
N ARG A 143 12.71 -0.85 8.31
CA ARG A 143 12.98 0.01 9.48
C ARG A 143 14.03 -0.60 10.40
N GLN A 144 14.07 -1.92 10.53
CA GLN A 144 15.11 -2.62 11.29
C GLN A 144 16.48 -2.44 10.64
N ALA A 145 16.60 -2.58 9.32
CA ALA A 145 17.84 -2.29 8.60
C ALA A 145 18.32 -0.85 8.84
N VAL A 146 17.41 0.11 9.01
CA VAL A 146 17.76 1.48 9.39
C VAL A 146 18.25 1.57 10.84
N LEU A 147 17.73 0.78 11.78
CA LEU A 147 18.26 0.75 13.16
C LEU A 147 19.66 0.12 13.20
N ASP A 148 19.89 -0.92 12.40
CA ASP A 148 21.13 -1.70 12.37
C ASP A 148 22.23 -1.09 11.48
N ASP A 149 22.00 0.12 10.96
CA ASP A 149 22.87 0.80 9.98
C ASP A 149 23.14 0.01 8.68
N ASN A 150 22.28 -0.97 8.37
CA ASN A 150 22.41 -1.85 7.21
C ASN A 150 21.86 -1.20 5.93
N ARG A 151 22.65 -0.32 5.31
CA ARG A 151 22.30 0.38 4.07
C ARG A 151 22.11 -0.56 2.88
N ALA A 152 22.96 -1.59 2.74
CA ALA A 152 22.87 -2.54 1.64
C ALA A 152 21.57 -3.36 1.70
N GLY A 153 21.23 -3.86 2.89
CA GLY A 153 19.96 -4.56 3.13
C GLY A 153 18.77 -3.66 2.87
N PHE A 154 18.82 -2.40 3.31
CA PHE A 154 17.79 -1.42 3.03
C PHE A 154 17.60 -1.17 1.53
N GLU A 155 18.68 -0.92 0.79
CA GLU A 155 18.62 -0.70 -0.66
C GLU A 155 18.03 -1.90 -1.41
N SER A 156 18.44 -3.12 -1.04
CA SER A 156 17.93 -4.36 -1.67
C SER A 156 16.41 -4.50 -1.53
N GLY A 157 15.84 -3.93 -0.47
CA GLY A 157 14.43 -4.00 -0.16
C GLY A 157 13.55 -2.92 -0.79
N LEU A 158 14.15 -1.90 -1.39
CA LEU A 158 13.44 -0.83 -2.08
C LEU A 158 13.00 -1.28 -3.49
N PRO A 159 11.88 -0.74 -4.01
CA PRO A 159 11.56 -0.87 -5.43
C PRO A 159 12.69 -0.30 -6.30
N ASP A 160 12.99 -0.95 -7.43
CA ASP A 160 14.15 -0.61 -8.27
C ASP A 160 14.21 0.87 -8.67
N LYS A 161 13.05 1.47 -8.99
CA LYS A 161 12.95 2.88 -9.41
C LYS A 161 13.41 3.90 -8.37
N VAL A 162 13.51 3.50 -7.10
CA VAL A 162 13.93 4.37 -6.00
C VAL A 162 15.23 3.91 -5.33
N LYS A 163 15.87 2.83 -5.80
CA LYS A 163 17.17 2.38 -5.26
C LYS A 163 18.25 3.44 -5.35
N LYS A 164 18.29 4.24 -6.42
CA LYS A 164 19.22 5.38 -6.53
C LYS A 164 19.02 6.48 -5.47
N ASP A 165 17.87 6.52 -4.81
CA ASP A 165 17.60 7.42 -3.69
C ASP A 165 17.77 6.71 -2.33
N SER A 166 18.33 5.49 -2.28
CA SER A 166 18.38 4.63 -1.09
C SER A 166 18.92 5.35 0.13
N ASN A 167 20.09 5.98 0.00
CA ASN A 167 20.72 6.75 1.08
C ASN A 167 19.82 7.87 1.60
N LYS A 168 19.18 8.64 0.70
CA LYS A 168 18.28 9.72 1.09
C LYS A 168 17.08 9.19 1.86
N ILE A 169 16.44 8.12 1.37
CA ILE A 169 15.27 7.53 2.02
C ILE A 169 15.66 6.93 3.38
N PHE A 170 16.83 6.27 3.44
CA PHE A 170 17.41 5.74 4.67
C PHE A 170 17.57 6.85 5.72
N ASP A 171 18.23 7.95 5.36
CA ASP A 171 18.52 9.06 6.27
C ASP A 171 17.24 9.76 6.74
N MET A 172 16.24 9.90 5.86
CA MET A 172 14.92 10.42 6.23
C MET A 172 14.25 9.59 7.33
N ILE A 173 14.34 8.27 7.25
CA ILE A 173 13.80 7.35 8.26
C ILE A 173 14.66 7.38 9.52
N ALA A 174 15.99 7.31 9.38
CA ALA A 174 16.94 7.31 10.49
C ALA A 174 16.76 8.53 11.39
N LYS A 175 16.58 9.72 10.78
CA LYS A 175 16.32 10.98 11.48
C LYS A 175 15.09 10.95 12.39
N VAL A 176 14.12 10.08 12.10
CA VAL A 176 12.88 9.95 12.88
C VAL A 176 12.98 8.83 13.91
N ILE A 177 13.55 7.68 13.53
CA ILE A 177 13.49 6.46 14.36
C ILE A 177 14.64 6.32 15.35
N ARG A 178 15.78 6.99 15.11
CA ARG A 178 16.94 6.99 16.02
C ARG A 178 16.88 8.13 17.05
N LYS A 179 15.79 8.91 17.07
CA LYS A 179 15.53 10.00 18.02
C LYS A 179 14.49 9.63 19.05
#